data_AF-A0A9D8RKQ8-F1
#
_entry.id   AF-A0A9D8RKQ8-F1
#
_cell.length_a   1.000
_cell.length_b   1.000
_cell.length_c   1.000
_cell.angle_alpha   90.00
_cell.angle_beta   90.00
_cell.angle_gamma   90.00
#
_symmetry.space_group_name_H-M   'P 1'
#
loop_
_entity.id
_entity.type
_entity.pdbx_description
1 polymer ?
#
loop_
_entity_poly.entity_id
_entity_poly.type
_entity_poly.pdbx_seq_one_letter_code
_entity_poly.pdbx_strand_id
1 'polypeptide(L)'
;MKTDSMTTIFDRGVFGFLKILMRGAGQVMFQRSAWTGLLFMVGIFWGAYAAGNGAVAWGALLGLVVSTATGFVLNLRAEDGEDGLWGFNGILVGCALPTLLHPTIWMWLALMLCAAATTWVRRGLNNIMRQWKINSLTFPFVLCCWVFLLAAHDMDALSAQASVHHHAHHHLPHTLGTVGAIECWLRGIAQVFLIDSWVTGVIFIIALGVSNCRAAVWASLGSALGAATALVMGAPMSD
;
A
#
# COMPACT_ATOMS: atom_id res chain seq x y z
N MET A 1 -6.59 -26.23 20.21
CA MET A 1 -5.44 -25.32 20.01
C MET A 1 -5.53 -24.46 18.75
N LYS A 2 -5.92 -24.96 17.56
CA LYS A 2 -6.12 -24.10 16.36
C LYS A 2 -7.47 -23.35 16.36
N THR A 3 -8.48 -23.95 16.97
CA THR A 3 -9.85 -23.43 17.04
C THR A 3 -9.96 -22.25 17.99
N ASP A 4 -9.23 -22.28 19.12
CA ASP A 4 -9.39 -21.34 20.23
C ASP A 4 -9.03 -19.88 19.85
N SER A 5 -8.06 -19.69 18.94
CA SER A 5 -7.57 -18.36 18.56
C SER A 5 -8.49 -17.61 17.60
N MET A 6 -9.19 -18.30 16.69
CA MET A 6 -10.23 -17.66 15.88
C MET A 6 -11.43 -17.27 16.75
N THR A 7 -11.84 -18.12 17.68
CA THR A 7 -12.90 -17.78 18.64
C THR A 7 -12.52 -16.54 19.44
N THR A 8 -11.26 -16.41 19.89
CA THR A 8 -10.84 -15.20 20.63
C THR A 8 -10.88 -13.92 19.79
N ILE A 9 -10.65 -13.99 18.47
CA ILE A 9 -10.76 -12.83 17.58
C ILE A 9 -12.23 -12.41 17.44
N PHE A 10 -13.13 -13.38 17.25
CA PHE A 10 -14.56 -13.12 17.20
C PHE A 10 -15.12 -12.65 18.55
N ASP A 11 -14.59 -13.14 19.67
CA ASP A 11 -14.96 -12.70 21.02
C ASP A 11 -14.57 -11.25 21.31
N ARG A 12 -13.51 -10.75 20.65
CA ARG A 12 -13.12 -9.33 20.68
C ARG A 12 -14.03 -8.44 19.81
N GLY A 13 -14.96 -9.04 19.07
CA GLY A 13 -15.95 -8.35 18.24
C GLY A 13 -15.32 -7.38 17.23
N VAL A 14 -16.03 -6.28 16.98
CA VAL A 14 -15.64 -5.24 16.02
C VAL A 14 -14.26 -4.64 16.34
N PHE A 15 -13.91 -4.49 17.62
CA PHE A 15 -12.61 -3.94 18.04
C PHE A 15 -11.44 -4.86 17.67
N GLY A 16 -11.61 -6.18 17.80
CA GLY A 16 -10.63 -7.17 17.36
C GLY A 16 -10.36 -7.09 15.86
N PHE A 17 -11.44 -7.04 15.08
CA PHE A 17 -11.35 -6.91 13.62
C PHE A 17 -10.69 -5.60 13.18
N LEU A 18 -11.08 -4.46 13.76
CA LEU A 18 -10.47 -3.16 13.45
C LEU A 18 -8.98 -3.13 13.77
N LYS A 19 -8.56 -3.75 14.88
CA LYS A 19 -7.15 -3.86 15.24
C LYS A 19 -6.35 -4.66 14.20
N ILE A 20 -6.92 -5.75 13.68
CA ILE A 20 -6.32 -6.56 12.62
C ILE A 20 -6.18 -5.74 11.33
N LEU A 21 -7.24 -5.02 10.92
CA LEU A 21 -7.20 -4.14 9.75
C LEU A 21 -6.10 -3.10 9.88
N MET A 22 -6.06 -2.38 11.00
CA MET A 22 -5.07 -1.32 11.20
C MET A 22 -3.64 -1.88 11.28
N ARG A 23 -3.43 -3.05 11.88
CA ARG A 23 -2.12 -3.72 11.75
C ARG A 23 -1.81 -4.08 10.30
N GLY A 24 -2.78 -4.51 9.52
CA GLY A 24 -2.61 -4.77 8.09
C GLY A 24 -2.17 -3.55 7.30
N ALA A 25 -2.73 -2.37 7.58
CA ALA A 25 -2.23 -1.11 7.00
C ALA A 25 -0.77 -0.84 7.43
N GLY A 26 -0.43 -1.02 8.71
CA GLY A 26 0.93 -0.85 9.22
C GLY A 26 1.97 -1.80 8.59
N GLN A 27 1.56 -3.02 8.25
CA GLN A 27 2.45 -4.05 7.70
C GLN A 27 2.98 -3.73 6.31
N VAL A 28 2.40 -2.77 5.58
CA VAL A 28 2.94 -2.30 4.29
C VAL A 28 4.40 -1.84 4.44
N MET A 29 4.71 -1.16 5.55
CA MET A 29 6.07 -0.76 5.91
C MET A 29 6.63 -1.57 7.09
N PHE A 30 6.19 -2.82 7.22
CA PHE A 30 6.65 -3.80 8.22
C PHE A 30 6.39 -3.39 9.69
N GLN A 31 5.32 -2.61 9.94
CA GLN A 31 4.96 -2.18 11.29
C GLN A 31 3.79 -3.00 11.85
N ARG A 32 4.06 -3.77 12.90
CA ARG A 32 3.05 -4.55 13.64
C ARG A 32 2.29 -3.69 14.65
N SER A 33 1.83 -2.51 14.24
CA SER A 33 1.21 -1.49 15.09
C SER A 33 -0.09 -0.99 14.48
N ALA A 34 -1.20 -1.11 15.22
CA ALA A 34 -2.49 -0.57 14.82
C ALA A 34 -2.49 0.96 14.77
N TRP A 35 -1.75 1.62 15.67
CA TRP A 35 -1.63 3.08 15.67
C TRP A 35 -0.90 3.60 14.43
N THR A 36 0.17 2.91 14.03
CA THR A 36 0.90 3.26 12.80
C THR A 36 0.01 3.08 11.58
N GLY A 37 -0.73 1.98 11.48
CA GLY A 37 -1.64 1.78 10.35
C GLY A 37 -2.83 2.74 10.34
N LEU A 38 -3.33 3.16 11.51
CA LEU A 38 -4.33 4.23 11.59
C LEU A 38 -3.80 5.54 11.02
N LEU A 39 -2.59 5.94 11.41
CA LEU A 39 -1.94 7.14 10.88
C LEU A 39 -1.62 7.02 9.38
N PHE A 40 -1.24 5.83 8.91
CA PHE A 40 -1.13 5.57 7.48
C PHE A 40 -2.47 5.76 6.77
N MET A 41 -3.58 5.26 7.32
CA MET A 41 -4.89 5.51 6.73
C MET A 41 -5.24 7.00 6.69
N VAL A 42 -4.97 7.75 7.76
CA VAL A 42 -5.18 9.21 7.77
C VAL A 42 -4.35 9.88 6.67
N GLY A 43 -3.07 9.52 6.54
CA GLY A 43 -2.19 10.04 5.49
C GLY A 43 -2.65 9.66 4.08
N ILE A 44 -3.19 8.45 3.92
CA ILE A 44 -3.75 7.98 2.65
C ILE A 44 -4.98 8.80 2.26
N PHE A 45 -5.94 8.96 3.17
CA PHE A 45 -7.13 9.77 2.94
C PHE A 45 -6.75 11.22 2.63
N TRP A 46 -5.91 11.84 3.44
CA TRP A 46 -5.44 13.20 3.19
C TRP A 46 -4.80 13.34 1.81
N GLY A 47 -3.81 12.50 1.50
CA GLY A 47 -3.04 12.59 0.27
C GLY A 47 -3.86 12.31 -0.98
N ALA A 48 -4.76 11.32 -0.93
CA ALA A 48 -5.64 10.98 -2.04
C ALA A 48 -6.59 12.13 -2.40
N TYR A 49 -7.20 12.79 -1.40
CA TYR A 49 -8.05 13.97 -1.63
C TYR A 49 -7.22 15.19 -2.05
N ALA A 50 -6.05 15.40 -1.45
CA ALA A 50 -5.14 16.49 -1.83
C ALA A 50 -4.63 16.36 -3.27
N ALA A 51 -4.40 15.14 -3.75
CA ALA A 51 -4.00 14.84 -5.13
C ALA A 51 -5.19 14.79 -6.11
N GLY A 52 -6.43 15.02 -5.65
CA GLY A 52 -7.63 15.04 -6.50
C GLY A 52 -8.17 13.66 -6.89
N ASN A 53 -7.64 12.56 -6.34
CA ASN A 53 -8.09 11.20 -6.60
C ASN A 53 -8.55 10.50 -5.31
N GLY A 54 -9.71 10.92 -4.78
CA GLY A 54 -10.29 10.33 -3.57
C GLY A 54 -10.66 8.85 -3.68
N ALA A 55 -10.73 8.28 -4.90
CA ALA A 55 -11.01 6.86 -5.10
C ALA A 55 -9.90 5.97 -4.52
N VAL A 56 -8.65 6.45 -4.50
CA VAL A 56 -7.49 5.75 -3.92
C VAL A 56 -7.71 5.48 -2.42
N ALA A 57 -8.26 6.44 -1.67
CA ALA A 57 -8.49 6.28 -0.23
C ALA A 57 -9.51 5.19 0.09
N TRP A 58 -10.62 5.19 -0.64
CA TRP A 58 -11.67 4.18 -0.50
C TRP A 58 -11.24 2.83 -1.06
N GLY A 59 -10.45 2.83 -2.14
CA GLY A 59 -9.80 1.64 -2.68
C GLY A 59 -8.88 0.99 -1.67
N ALA A 60 -8.00 1.76 -1.03
CA ALA A 60 -7.10 1.30 0.03
C ALA A 60 -7.86 0.63 1.17
N LEU A 61 -8.93 1.27 1.67
CA LEU A 61 -9.78 0.71 2.72
C LEU A 61 -10.49 -0.58 2.26
N LEU A 62 -11.09 -0.57 1.06
CA LEU A 62 -11.79 -1.74 0.53
C LEU A 62 -10.84 -2.92 0.32
N GLY A 63 -9.69 -2.69 -0.30
CA GLY A 63 -8.67 -3.72 -0.53
C GLY A 63 -8.14 -4.31 0.78
N LEU A 64 -7.93 -3.47 1.80
CA LEU A 64 -7.56 -3.89 3.15
C LEU A 64 -8.62 -4.80 3.78
N VAL A 65 -9.89 -4.39 3.72
CA VAL A 65 -11.02 -5.14 4.29
C VAL A 65 -11.20 -6.47 3.57
N VAL A 66 -11.22 -6.45 2.24
CA VAL A 66 -11.46 -7.65 1.42
C VAL A 66 -10.36 -8.68 1.62
N SER A 67 -9.09 -8.30 1.50
CA SER A 67 -7.96 -9.23 1.70
C SER A 67 -7.90 -9.80 3.11
N THR A 68 -8.23 -8.99 4.12
CA THR A 68 -8.35 -9.44 5.53
C THR A 68 -9.51 -10.42 5.71
N ALA A 69 -10.69 -10.11 5.16
CA ALA A 69 -11.85 -11.00 5.17
C ALA A 69 -11.57 -12.32 4.46
N THR A 70 -10.85 -12.30 3.34
CA THR A 70 -10.40 -13.52 2.65
C THR A 70 -9.53 -14.40 3.55
N GLY A 71 -8.69 -13.81 4.41
CA GLY A 71 -7.91 -14.57 5.39
C GLY A 71 -8.78 -15.38 6.36
N PHE A 72 -9.91 -14.81 6.80
CA PHE A 72 -10.90 -15.51 7.62
C PHE A 72 -11.65 -16.59 6.85
N VAL A 73 -12.12 -16.27 5.63
CA VAL A 73 -12.86 -17.21 4.77
C VAL A 73 -12.02 -18.43 4.41
N LEU A 74 -10.73 -18.24 4.15
CA LEU A 74 -9.77 -19.31 3.86
C LEU A 74 -9.26 -20.03 5.12
N ASN A 75 -9.73 -19.66 6.31
CA ASN A 75 -9.29 -20.21 7.60
C ASN A 75 -7.75 -20.27 7.72
N LEU A 76 -7.10 -19.15 7.36
CA LEU A 76 -5.65 -19.03 7.47
C LEU A 76 -5.23 -18.95 8.95
N ARG A 77 -3.92 -19.06 9.22
CA ARG A 77 -3.39 -19.04 10.59
C ARG A 77 -3.77 -17.74 11.29
N ALA A 78 -4.54 -17.82 12.37
CA ALA A 78 -5.00 -16.65 13.13
C ALA A 78 -3.86 -15.73 13.59
N GLU A 79 -2.68 -16.30 13.89
CA GLU A 79 -1.45 -15.56 14.21
C GLU A 79 -1.05 -14.58 13.09
N ASP A 80 -1.11 -15.02 11.82
CA ASP A 80 -0.81 -14.18 10.67
C ASP A 80 -1.82 -13.03 10.55
N GLY A 81 -3.09 -13.30 10.90
CA GLY A 81 -4.15 -12.30 10.96
C GLY A 81 -3.94 -11.28 12.07
N GLU A 82 -3.67 -11.74 13.29
CA GLU A 82 -3.35 -10.88 14.44
C GLU A 82 -2.14 -9.98 14.17
N ASP A 83 -1.17 -10.44 13.40
CA ASP A 83 -0.01 -9.63 12.99
C ASP A 83 -0.31 -8.72 11.78
N GLY A 84 -1.50 -8.80 11.17
CA GLY A 84 -1.92 -7.96 10.04
C GLY A 84 -1.47 -8.46 8.67
N LEU A 85 -0.92 -9.66 8.58
CA LEU A 85 -0.23 -10.14 7.37
C LEU A 85 -1.18 -10.54 6.23
N TRP A 86 -2.49 -10.56 6.45
CA TRP A 86 -3.49 -10.79 5.41
C TRP A 86 -3.82 -9.51 4.62
N GLY A 87 -3.77 -8.35 5.27
CA GLY A 87 -4.34 -7.11 4.74
C GLY A 87 -3.39 -6.28 3.86
N PHE A 88 -2.08 -6.36 4.09
CA PHE A 88 -1.14 -5.36 3.57
C PHE A 88 -0.91 -5.41 2.05
N ASN A 89 -1.09 -6.58 1.40
CA ASN A 89 -1.05 -6.62 -0.06
C ASN A 89 -2.36 -6.07 -0.66
N GLY A 90 -3.50 -6.32 -0.01
CA GLY A 90 -4.80 -5.85 -0.49
C GLY A 90 -4.96 -4.33 -0.42
N ILE A 91 -4.45 -3.67 0.63
CA ILE A 91 -4.43 -2.20 0.70
C ILE A 91 -3.63 -1.59 -0.46
N LEU A 92 -2.51 -2.19 -0.85
CA LEU A 92 -1.70 -1.73 -1.99
C LEU A 92 -2.43 -1.91 -3.33
N VAL A 93 -3.15 -3.04 -3.52
CA VAL A 93 -4.06 -3.19 -4.68
C VAL A 93 -5.10 -2.08 -4.69
N GLY A 94 -5.65 -1.79 -3.50
CA GLY A 94 -6.61 -0.73 -3.28
C GLY A 94 -6.10 0.67 -3.61
N CYS A 95 -4.82 0.94 -3.38
CA CYS A 95 -4.19 2.17 -3.83
C CYS A 95 -3.93 2.16 -5.34
N ALA A 96 -3.45 1.04 -5.88
CA ALA A 96 -2.94 0.97 -7.24
C ALA A 96 -4.03 1.04 -8.32
N LEU A 97 -5.11 0.26 -8.17
CA LEU A 97 -6.09 0.18 -9.26
C LEU A 97 -6.82 1.51 -9.51
N PRO A 98 -7.29 2.28 -8.51
CA PRO A 98 -7.88 3.59 -8.74
C PRO A 98 -6.88 4.67 -9.18
N THR A 99 -5.58 4.42 -9.03
CA THR A 99 -4.52 5.29 -9.59
C THR A 99 -4.28 5.02 -11.08
N LEU A 100 -4.48 3.78 -11.52
CA LEU A 100 -4.13 3.32 -12.87
C LEU A 100 -5.35 3.16 -13.80
N LEU A 101 -6.54 3.00 -13.24
CA LEU A 101 -7.79 2.72 -13.96
C LEU A 101 -8.87 3.70 -13.52
N HIS A 102 -9.73 4.10 -14.46
CA HIS A 102 -10.88 4.94 -14.13
C HIS A 102 -11.79 4.26 -13.09
N PRO A 103 -12.38 5.01 -12.14
CA PRO A 103 -13.18 4.47 -11.06
C PRO A 103 -14.59 4.06 -11.51
N THR A 104 -14.66 3.06 -12.40
CA THR A 104 -15.90 2.41 -12.85
C THR A 104 -16.29 1.29 -11.89
N ILE A 105 -17.53 0.81 -11.98
CA ILE A 105 -17.98 -0.36 -11.22
C ILE A 105 -17.09 -1.60 -11.47
N TRP A 106 -16.60 -1.76 -12.71
CA TRP A 106 -15.74 -2.87 -13.10
C TRP A 106 -14.37 -2.80 -12.45
N MET A 107 -13.79 -1.60 -12.30
CA MET A 107 -12.57 -1.39 -11.52
C MET A 107 -12.77 -1.84 -10.08
N TRP A 108 -13.88 -1.46 -9.43
CA TRP A 108 -14.16 -1.86 -8.05
C TRP A 108 -14.34 -3.38 -7.88
N LEU A 109 -15.01 -4.04 -8.83
CA LEU A 109 -15.12 -5.50 -8.85
C LEU A 109 -13.75 -6.17 -9.03
N ALA A 110 -12.95 -5.66 -9.97
CA ALA A 110 -11.59 -6.13 -10.20
C ALA A 110 -10.70 -5.93 -8.96
N LEU A 111 -10.85 -4.81 -8.26
CA LEU A 111 -10.15 -4.51 -7.01
C LEU A 111 -10.47 -5.51 -5.92
N MET A 112 -11.76 -5.81 -5.69
CA MET A 112 -12.14 -6.81 -4.70
C MET A 112 -11.57 -8.18 -5.03
N LEU A 113 -11.66 -8.61 -6.30
CA LEU A 113 -11.13 -9.89 -6.74
C LEU A 113 -9.60 -9.96 -6.61
N CYS A 114 -8.90 -8.92 -7.07
CA CYS A 114 -7.44 -8.81 -7.02
C CYS A 114 -6.95 -8.77 -5.56
N ALA A 115 -7.57 -7.97 -4.70
CA ALA A 115 -7.24 -7.89 -3.28
C ALA A 115 -7.43 -9.25 -2.58
N ALA A 116 -8.54 -9.94 -2.83
CA ALA A 116 -8.77 -11.29 -2.32
C ALA A 116 -7.70 -12.29 -2.83
N ALA A 117 -7.35 -12.22 -4.12
CA ALA A 117 -6.33 -13.07 -4.72
C ALA A 117 -4.96 -12.89 -4.06
N THR A 118 -4.58 -11.67 -3.65
CA THR A 118 -3.27 -11.44 -2.98
C THR A 118 -3.09 -12.29 -1.73
N THR A 119 -4.14 -12.51 -0.95
CA THR A 119 -4.09 -13.33 0.27
C THR A 119 -3.76 -14.79 -0.05
N TRP A 120 -4.36 -15.33 -1.13
CA TRP A 120 -4.10 -16.69 -1.59
C TRP A 120 -2.70 -16.82 -2.23
N VAL A 121 -2.33 -15.89 -3.11
CA VAL A 121 -1.03 -15.83 -3.77
C VAL A 121 0.10 -15.72 -2.75
N ARG A 122 -0.05 -14.87 -1.73
CA ARG A 122 0.90 -14.76 -0.61
C ARG A 122 1.10 -16.09 0.11
N ARG A 123 0.01 -16.82 0.39
CA ARG A 123 0.09 -18.13 1.06
C ARG A 123 0.87 -19.14 0.22
N GLY A 124 0.62 -19.18 -1.10
CA GLY A 124 1.32 -20.04 -2.05
C GLY A 124 2.81 -19.71 -2.15
N LEU A 125 3.13 -18.43 -2.40
CA LEU A 125 4.51 -17.95 -2.50
C LEU A 125 5.29 -18.21 -1.21
N ASN A 126 4.72 -17.92 -0.04
CA ASN A 126 5.38 -18.19 1.23
C ASN A 126 5.56 -19.69 1.50
N ASN A 127 4.73 -20.57 0.94
CA ASN A 127 4.95 -22.01 1.04
C ASN A 127 6.19 -22.45 0.26
N ILE A 128 6.40 -21.89 -0.94
CA ILE A 128 7.56 -22.14 -1.79
C ILE A 128 8.82 -21.51 -1.17
N MET A 129 8.71 -20.26 -0.72
CA MET A 129 9.83 -19.47 -0.20
C MET A 129 10.31 -19.93 1.20
N ARG A 130 9.48 -20.70 1.92
CA ARG A 130 9.84 -21.23 3.24
C ARG A 130 11.14 -22.03 3.23
N GLN A 131 11.49 -22.70 2.13
CA GLN A 131 12.73 -23.48 2.02
C GLN A 131 13.99 -22.61 2.15
N TRP A 132 13.92 -21.34 1.78
CA TRP A 132 15.00 -20.36 1.94
C TRP A 132 14.83 -19.44 3.15
N LYS A 133 13.81 -19.65 3.98
CA LYS A 133 13.49 -18.81 5.15
C LYS A 133 13.25 -17.33 4.81
N ILE A 134 12.74 -17.05 3.61
CA ILE A 134 12.37 -15.69 3.16
C ILE A 134 10.84 -15.53 3.06
N ASN A 135 10.38 -14.28 3.02
CA ASN A 135 8.97 -13.91 2.87
C ASN A 135 8.77 -13.28 1.49
N SER A 136 7.58 -13.46 0.90
CA SER A 136 7.20 -12.87 -0.39
C SER A 136 7.01 -11.35 -0.36
N LEU A 137 6.97 -10.72 0.82
CA LEU A 137 6.81 -9.27 0.98
C LEU A 137 5.58 -8.78 0.19
N THR A 138 5.74 -7.74 -0.64
CA THR A 138 4.72 -7.14 -1.49
C THR A 138 4.65 -7.75 -2.89
N PHE A 139 5.42 -8.81 -3.19
CA PHE A 139 5.35 -9.50 -4.47
C PHE A 139 3.94 -10.03 -4.81
N PRO A 140 3.12 -10.53 -3.86
CA PRO A 140 1.73 -10.92 -4.14
C PRO A 140 0.90 -9.77 -4.72
N PHE A 141 1.04 -8.55 -4.18
CA PHE A 141 0.42 -7.34 -4.71
C PHE A 141 0.89 -7.07 -6.15
N VAL A 142 2.20 -7.01 -6.38
CA VAL A 142 2.78 -6.69 -7.70
C VAL A 142 2.30 -7.70 -8.76
N LEU A 143 2.41 -8.99 -8.46
CA LEU A 143 2.02 -10.06 -9.37
C LEU A 143 0.53 -9.98 -9.73
N CYS A 144 -0.34 -9.78 -8.73
CA CYS A 144 -1.78 -9.69 -8.98
C CYS A 144 -2.11 -8.42 -9.79
N CYS A 145 -1.53 -7.27 -9.46
CA CYS A 145 -1.73 -6.05 -10.23
C CYS A 145 -1.28 -6.21 -11.69
N TRP A 146 -0.13 -6.81 -11.97
CA TRP A 146 0.29 -7.07 -13.36
C TRP A 146 -0.70 -7.93 -14.13
N VAL A 147 -1.15 -9.04 -13.55
CA VAL A 147 -2.13 -9.92 -14.20
C VAL A 147 -3.44 -9.18 -14.49
N PHE A 148 -3.95 -8.41 -13.51
CA PHE A 148 -5.20 -7.68 -13.68
C PHE A 148 -5.11 -6.50 -14.65
N LEU A 149 -3.98 -5.79 -14.67
CA LEU A 149 -3.75 -4.68 -15.60
C LEU A 149 -3.53 -5.19 -17.04
N LEU A 150 -2.84 -6.33 -17.21
CA LEU A 150 -2.74 -6.99 -18.51
C LEU A 150 -4.10 -7.48 -18.99
N ALA A 151 -4.93 -8.04 -18.11
CA ALA A 151 -6.30 -8.42 -18.46
C ALA A 151 -7.17 -7.18 -18.79
N ALA A 152 -6.99 -6.08 -18.06
CA ALA A 152 -7.71 -4.83 -18.30
C ALA A 152 -7.43 -4.21 -19.68
N HIS A 153 -6.23 -4.41 -20.22
CA HIS A 153 -5.86 -3.93 -21.56
C HIS A 153 -6.83 -4.44 -22.65
N ASP A 154 -7.32 -5.66 -22.52
CA ASP A 154 -8.22 -6.29 -23.49
C ASP A 154 -9.70 -6.15 -23.11
N MET A 155 -10.00 -5.43 -22.01
CA MET A 155 -11.35 -5.22 -21.50
C MET A 155 -11.75 -3.75 -21.62
N ASP A 156 -12.61 -3.41 -22.59
CA ASP A 156 -13.13 -2.04 -22.79
C ASP A 156 -13.75 -1.42 -21.52
N ALA A 157 -14.25 -2.27 -20.63
CA ALA A 157 -14.87 -1.89 -19.35
C ALA A 157 -13.86 -1.38 -18.29
N LEU A 158 -12.57 -1.68 -18.43
CA LEU A 158 -11.47 -1.30 -17.56
C LEU A 158 -10.54 -0.34 -18.29
N SER A 159 -11.07 0.82 -18.70
CA SER A 159 -10.28 1.85 -19.36
C SER A 159 -9.14 2.32 -18.46
N ALA A 160 -7.91 2.20 -18.95
CA ALA A 160 -6.74 2.78 -18.31
C ALA A 160 -6.95 4.29 -18.13
N GLN A 161 -6.65 4.77 -16.92
CA GLN A 161 -6.63 6.20 -16.69
C GLN A 161 -5.40 6.73 -17.42
N ALA A 162 -5.58 7.73 -18.28
CA ALA A 162 -4.50 8.34 -19.05
C ALA A 162 -3.46 9.09 -18.17
N SER A 163 -3.45 8.83 -16.86
CA SER A 163 -2.47 9.28 -15.87
C SER A 163 -1.23 8.39 -15.80
N VAL A 164 -0.74 7.89 -16.96
CA VAL A 164 0.67 8.11 -17.30
C VAL A 164 0.78 9.48 -17.98
N HIS A 165 -0.01 10.46 -17.55
CA HIS A 165 0.29 11.85 -17.78
C HIS A 165 1.68 12.01 -17.18
N HIS A 166 2.69 11.98 -18.05
CA HIS A 166 3.76 12.96 -17.99
C HIS A 166 3.12 14.21 -17.40
N HIS A 167 3.37 14.46 -16.12
CA HIS A 167 3.03 15.75 -15.56
C HIS A 167 3.62 16.73 -16.54
N ALA A 168 2.73 17.49 -17.19
CA ALA A 168 3.09 18.51 -18.15
C ALA A 168 4.29 19.21 -17.55
N HIS A 169 5.44 19.14 -18.24
CA HIS A 169 6.73 19.61 -17.75
C HIS A 169 6.57 21.05 -17.29
N HIS A 170 6.21 21.28 -16.03
CA HIS A 170 6.49 22.53 -15.39
C HIS A 170 8.00 22.50 -15.32
N HIS A 171 8.60 23.30 -16.19
CA HIS A 171 10.03 23.54 -16.24
C HIS A 171 10.43 24.03 -14.85
N LEU A 172 10.72 23.10 -13.93
CA LEU A 172 11.42 23.44 -12.72
C LEU A 172 12.76 24.00 -13.21
N PRO A 173 13.20 25.16 -12.72
CA PRO A 173 14.54 25.63 -13.04
C PRO A 173 15.53 24.51 -12.74
N HIS A 174 16.54 24.35 -13.60
CA HIS A 174 17.59 23.31 -13.52
C HIS A 174 18.41 23.29 -12.20
N THR A 175 18.00 24.06 -11.19
CA THR A 175 18.59 24.13 -9.86
C THR A 175 17.50 23.84 -8.82
N LEU A 176 17.64 22.74 -8.08
CA LEU A 176 16.80 22.48 -6.92
C LEU A 176 16.98 23.58 -5.90
N GLY A 177 15.93 24.36 -5.68
CA GLY A 177 15.77 25.03 -4.40
C GLY A 177 15.74 23.98 -3.28
N THR A 178 16.31 24.29 -2.12
CA THR A 178 16.32 23.40 -0.95
C THR A 178 14.94 22.87 -0.59
N VAL A 179 13.89 23.67 -0.82
CA VAL A 179 12.48 23.30 -0.60
C VAL A 179 12.02 22.17 -1.53
N GLY A 180 12.34 22.25 -2.83
CA GLY A 180 11.95 21.20 -3.79
C GLY A 180 12.61 19.85 -3.50
N ALA A 181 13.84 19.87 -3.00
CA ALA A 181 14.54 18.64 -2.59
C ALA A 181 13.84 17.97 -1.39
N ILE A 182 13.39 18.78 -0.42
CA ILE A 182 12.64 18.29 0.75
C ILE A 182 11.30 17.70 0.31
N GLU A 183 10.57 18.37 -0.59
CA GLU A 183 9.30 17.84 -1.10
C GLU A 183 9.47 16.52 -1.85
N CYS A 184 10.48 16.41 -2.74
CA CYS A 184 10.80 15.17 -3.45
C CYS A 184 11.11 14.02 -2.48
N TRP A 185 11.96 14.28 -1.49
CA TRP A 185 12.28 13.32 -0.43
C TRP A 185 11.03 12.87 0.34
N LEU A 186 10.15 13.79 0.73
CA LEU A 186 8.93 13.43 1.47
C LEU A 186 7.91 12.68 0.59
N ARG A 187 7.75 13.09 -0.68
CA ARG A 187 6.90 12.38 -1.65
C ARG A 187 7.37 10.95 -1.86
N GLY A 188 8.68 10.70 -1.92
CA GLY A 188 9.23 9.35 -2.06
C GLY A 188 8.77 8.37 -0.97
N ILE A 189 8.52 8.86 0.25
CA ILE A 189 7.97 8.03 1.34
C ILE A 189 6.48 7.76 1.12
N ALA A 190 5.71 8.77 0.68
CA ALA A 190 4.29 8.62 0.38
C ALA A 190 4.02 7.69 -0.82
N GLN A 191 4.93 7.65 -1.80
CA GLN A 191 4.85 6.81 -2.99
C GLN A 191 4.86 5.30 -2.70
N VAL A 192 5.23 4.86 -1.49
CA VAL A 192 5.04 3.47 -1.06
C VAL A 192 3.56 3.05 -1.15
N PHE A 193 2.63 3.99 -1.00
CA PHE A 193 1.20 3.79 -1.16
C PHE A 193 0.65 4.40 -2.47
N LEU A 194 1.52 4.78 -3.41
CA LEU A 194 1.18 5.44 -4.68
C LEU A 194 0.45 6.78 -4.49
N ILE A 195 0.92 7.56 -3.51
CA ILE A 195 0.32 8.86 -3.17
C ILE A 195 1.35 9.95 -3.43
N ASP A 196 0.97 10.88 -4.30
CA ASP A 196 1.77 12.04 -4.62
C ASP A 196 1.48 13.21 -3.66
N SER A 197 1.98 13.12 -2.42
CA SER A 197 1.83 14.19 -1.42
C SER A 197 2.97 14.21 -0.41
N TRP A 198 3.68 15.34 -0.33
CA TRP A 198 4.73 15.55 0.66
C TRP A 198 4.18 15.56 2.10
N VAL A 199 2.96 16.06 2.30
CA VAL A 199 2.29 16.07 3.61
C VAL A 199 2.03 14.66 4.10
N THR A 200 1.56 13.77 3.21
CA THR A 200 1.41 12.35 3.51
C THR A 200 2.73 11.70 3.88
N GLY A 201 3.83 12.09 3.23
CA GLY A 201 5.19 11.65 3.58
C GLY A 201 5.57 11.99 5.03
N VAL A 202 5.29 13.22 5.47
CA VAL A 202 5.49 13.65 6.87
C VAL A 202 4.66 12.80 7.83
N ILE A 203 3.37 12.60 7.52
CA ILE A 203 2.48 11.77 8.33
C ILE A 203 3.02 10.34 8.45
N PHE A 204 3.55 9.78 7.36
CA PHE A 204 4.11 8.42 7.36
C PHE A 204 5.40 8.31 8.17
N ILE A 205 6.30 9.30 8.12
CA ILE A 205 7.48 9.34 9.00
C ILE A 205 7.05 9.35 10.47
N ILE A 206 6.09 10.20 10.84
CA ILE A 206 5.57 10.28 12.20
C ILE A 206 4.96 8.93 12.60
N ALA A 207 4.15 8.32 11.73
CA ALA A 207 3.52 7.03 11.95
C ALA A 207 4.53 5.90 12.18
N LEU A 208 5.62 5.88 11.41
CA LEU A 208 6.75 4.96 11.63
C LEU A 208 7.41 5.24 12.99
N GLY A 209 7.62 6.51 13.34
CA GLY A 209 8.23 6.93 14.61
C GLY A 209 7.44 6.47 15.84
N VAL A 210 6.11 6.43 15.76
CA VAL A 210 5.24 5.93 16.84
C VAL A 210 5.50 4.45 17.17
N SER A 211 5.82 3.62 16.17
CA SER A 211 6.08 2.19 16.37
C SER A 211 7.57 1.91 16.58
N ASN A 212 8.43 2.48 15.73
CA ASN A 212 9.86 2.24 15.74
C ASN A 212 10.61 3.41 15.08
N CYS A 213 11.23 4.24 15.90
CA CYS A 213 12.04 5.38 15.43
C CYS A 213 13.16 4.97 14.45
N ARG A 214 13.77 3.78 14.63
CA ARG A 214 14.79 3.29 13.69
C ARG A 214 14.21 3.04 12.31
N ALA A 215 12.98 2.52 12.23
CA ALA A 215 12.29 2.32 10.95
C ALA A 215 12.01 3.66 10.25
N ALA A 216 11.63 4.69 11.00
CA ALA A 216 11.44 6.04 10.47
C ALA A 216 12.75 6.63 9.90
N VAL A 217 13.88 6.42 10.60
CA VAL A 217 15.22 6.82 10.12
C VAL A 217 15.59 6.06 8.85
N TRP A 218 15.42 4.74 8.81
CA TRP A 218 15.74 3.95 7.61
C TRP A 218 14.86 4.29 6.41
N ALA A 219 13.56 4.53 6.61
CA ALA A 219 12.66 4.98 5.55
C ALA A 219 13.09 6.35 5.00
N SER A 220 13.41 7.28 5.90
CA SER A 220 13.95 8.60 5.58
C SER A 220 15.24 8.52 4.75
N LEU A 221 16.21 7.72 5.21
CA LEU A 221 17.49 7.55 4.51
C LEU A 221 17.32 6.85 3.17
N GLY A 222 16.47 5.82 3.10
CA GLY A 222 16.19 5.10 1.86
C GLY A 222 15.60 6.00 0.79
N SER A 223 14.64 6.86 1.16
CA SER A 223 14.07 7.83 0.24
C SER A 223 15.09 8.89 -0.21
N ALA A 224 15.91 9.42 0.71
CA ALA A 224 16.95 10.38 0.35
C ALA A 224 18.00 9.78 -0.59
N LEU A 225 18.39 8.53 -0.36
CA LEU A 225 19.32 7.80 -1.22
C LEU A 225 18.73 7.53 -2.61
N GLY A 226 17.44 7.18 -2.68
CA GLY A 226 16.72 7.02 -3.94
C GLY A 226 16.70 8.31 -4.76
N ALA A 227 16.33 9.42 -4.14
CA ALA A 227 16.33 10.73 -4.78
C ALA A 227 17.74 11.16 -5.24
N ALA A 228 18.76 10.95 -4.40
CA ALA A 228 20.15 11.24 -4.76
C ALA A 228 20.64 10.39 -5.94
N THR A 229 20.24 9.12 -5.99
CA THR A 229 20.60 8.21 -7.09
C THR A 229 19.93 8.64 -8.38
N ALA A 230 18.64 8.99 -8.35
CA ALA A 230 17.90 9.52 -9.51
C ALA A 230 18.57 10.80 -10.06
N LEU A 231 18.97 11.71 -9.17
CA LEU A 231 19.73 12.91 -9.50
C LEU A 231 21.07 12.61 -10.19
N VAL A 232 21.84 11.66 -9.65
CA VAL A 232 23.13 11.25 -10.23
C VAL A 232 22.94 10.61 -11.61
N MET A 233 21.83 9.90 -11.83
CA MET A 233 21.49 9.29 -13.11
C MET A 233 20.86 10.27 -14.11
N GLY A 234 20.65 11.54 -13.73
CA GLY A 234 20.07 12.56 -14.60
C GLY A 234 18.57 12.39 -14.85
N ALA A 235 17.84 11.72 -13.95
CA ALA A 235 16.40 11.57 -14.06
C ALA A 235 15.69 12.95 -14.02
N PRO A 236 14.58 13.14 -14.75
CA PRO A 236 13.77 14.34 -14.65
C PRO A 236 13.27 14.52 -13.22
N MET A 237 13.43 15.73 -12.68
CA MET A 237 13.03 16.03 -11.30
C MET A 237 11.51 16.14 -11.09
N SER A 238 10.73 15.89 -12.14
CA SER A 238 9.27 15.76 -12.12
C SER A 238 8.79 14.35 -11.78
N ASP A 239 9.71 13.37 -11.80
CA ASP A 239 9.43 11.93 -11.64
C ASP A 239 9.76 11.46 -10.21
#